data_AF-A0A9P3BN83-F1
#
_entry.id   AF-A0A9P3BN83-F1
#
_cell.length_a   1.000
_cell.length_b   1.000
_cell.length_c   1.000
_cell.angle_alpha   90.00
_cell.angle_beta   90.00
_cell.angle_gamma   90.00
#
_symmetry.space_group_name_H-M   'P 1'
#
loop_
_entity.id
_entity.type
_entity.pdbx_description
1 polymer ?
#
loop_
_entity_poly.entity_id
_entity_poly.type
_entity_poly.pdbx_seq_one_letter_code
_entity_poly.pdbx_strand_id
1 'polypeptide(L)'
;MAATQSRIQNAFQAAMHEFKKNLNNDEVYAKILAVTSIDEVYDLTDKLQVHQSRKEDLRHLAKIERYLDRLRGYTGVIDTFVQVHPEIMALIWGPIKLLLHLSSVLKQSFDAILDTTADIGQLLPEFQEVTILFSQNDRVYDVLVLFFKDILDFYQIGLRFFTMPRWKYFFEALWPRKKEHINLVKTLIERHALLMRNEVRLEHIWEEHDARSRAFEDFKNAEKSHRLQQFYAIKADMSPRTYDDKLNWLHSRVCEGTGTWLFQDDMVKDWLDVGQGAPRVLWLQGIPGAGKTFLAASVVDMAYPIGHTAFAFLSHAFSSSTSALSVLHSLLFQLASQHENLQDVLCHSTNEQIKSNVTVAVNTLKAVLDCAGRVFLIIDGVDEIDAIERGLLLGKLLHLSHECHEMRIFISSRCEEDITEILNDSSKMIRVDGRNEESIQAFVDYQLKHIFQSRRFAPQIQDGIKRSLAPLASKAKGMFLYAKLVLSGIELIDDVAEICEDLSILPEDLDDAYSRVLVRINKLRPSSARDKARRILAWVGCSPTPLTVQEIAQALTIVPGSFELEKKVLASPPLNKLCGPIIEIADGYVQFVHFTVKEYAS
;
A
#
# COMPACT_ATOMS: atom_id res chain seq x y z
N MET A 1 30.69 -4.27 48.78
CA MET A 1 30.65 -5.52 47.99
C MET A 1 29.23 -6.01 47.76
N ALA A 2 28.48 -6.57 48.73
CA ALA A 2 27.13 -7.14 48.47
C ALA A 2 26.09 -6.17 47.86
N ALA A 3 26.01 -4.93 48.36
CA ALA A 3 25.09 -3.91 47.81
C ALA A 3 25.48 -3.46 46.39
N THR A 4 26.78 -3.29 46.12
CA THR A 4 27.31 -2.96 44.79
C THR A 4 27.04 -4.10 43.79
N GLN A 5 27.26 -5.34 44.23
CA GLN A 5 27.03 -6.55 43.45
C GLN A 5 25.55 -6.70 43.06
N SER A 6 24.63 -6.50 44.00
CA SER A 6 23.19 -6.49 43.74
C SER A 6 22.78 -5.40 42.74
N ARG A 7 23.36 -4.19 42.83
CA ARG A 7 23.09 -3.10 41.88
C ARG A 7 23.52 -3.44 40.45
N ILE A 8 24.74 -3.96 40.28
CA ILE A 8 25.29 -4.33 38.97
C ILE A 8 24.46 -5.46 38.36
N GLN A 9 24.11 -6.47 39.16
CA GLN A 9 23.26 -7.57 38.74
C GLN A 9 21.89 -7.09 38.23
N ASN A 10 21.24 -6.17 38.96
CA ASN A 10 19.98 -5.56 38.52
C ASN A 10 20.13 -4.81 37.18
N ALA A 11 21.28 -4.18 36.93
CA ALA A 11 21.53 -3.44 35.70
C ALA A 11 21.70 -4.37 34.48
N PHE A 12 22.38 -5.50 34.63
CA PHE A 12 22.44 -6.55 33.59
C PHE A 12 21.07 -7.15 33.31
N GLN A 13 20.28 -7.44 34.36
CA GLN A 13 18.91 -7.95 34.20
C GLN A 13 18.00 -6.95 33.49
N ALA A 14 18.14 -5.65 33.80
CA ALA A 14 17.40 -4.60 33.11
C ALA A 14 17.76 -4.54 31.61
N ALA A 15 19.05 -4.63 31.26
CA ALA A 15 19.50 -4.66 29.86
C ALA A 15 18.99 -5.92 29.13
N MET A 16 18.98 -7.07 29.79
CA MET A 16 18.37 -8.30 29.26
C MET A 16 16.88 -8.15 28.98
N HIS A 17 16.13 -7.56 29.92
CA HIS A 17 14.70 -7.33 29.76
C HIS A 17 14.41 -6.37 28.59
N GLU A 18 15.22 -5.31 28.49
CA GLU A 18 15.15 -4.35 27.39
C GLU A 18 15.43 -5.01 26.03
N PHE A 19 16.49 -5.82 25.92
CA PHE A 19 16.80 -6.57 24.71
C PHE A 19 15.68 -7.53 24.31
N LYS A 20 15.14 -8.32 25.26
CA LYS A 20 14.01 -9.21 24.99
C LYS A 20 12.81 -8.43 24.46
N LYS A 21 12.44 -7.34 25.13
CA LYS A 21 11.33 -6.47 24.74
C LYS A 21 11.52 -5.90 23.33
N ASN A 22 12.72 -5.43 23.01
CA ASN A 22 13.02 -4.79 21.74
C ASN A 22 13.19 -5.77 20.58
N LEU A 23 13.59 -7.02 20.84
CA LEU A 23 13.66 -8.09 19.85
C LEU A 23 12.25 -8.51 19.39
N ASN A 24 11.27 -8.50 20.29
CA ASN A 24 9.86 -8.79 20.02
C ASN A 24 9.64 -10.11 19.25
N ASN A 25 10.40 -11.14 19.60
CA ASN A 25 10.31 -12.47 18.99
C ASN A 25 10.76 -13.54 20.00
N ASP A 26 9.79 -14.17 20.68
CA ASP A 26 10.07 -15.14 21.74
C ASP A 26 10.74 -16.43 21.22
N GLU A 27 10.47 -16.84 19.99
CA GLU A 27 11.11 -18.03 19.38
C GLU A 27 12.61 -17.79 19.15
N VAL A 28 12.95 -16.62 18.61
CA VAL A 28 14.35 -16.21 18.41
C VAL A 28 15.04 -16.05 19.77
N TYR A 29 14.36 -15.45 20.76
CA TYR A 29 14.89 -15.31 22.10
C TYR A 29 15.17 -16.66 22.78
N ALA A 30 14.28 -17.65 22.62
CA ALA A 30 14.50 -19.00 23.11
C ALA A 30 15.72 -19.69 22.46
N LYS A 31 15.93 -19.49 21.14
CA LYS A 31 17.12 -19.99 20.44
C LYS A 31 18.41 -19.34 20.94
N ILE A 32 18.35 -18.06 21.31
CA ILE A 32 19.49 -17.34 21.91
C ILE A 32 19.84 -17.95 23.27
N LEU A 33 18.85 -18.14 24.14
CA LEU A 33 19.06 -18.69 25.48
C LEU A 33 19.56 -20.14 25.49
N ALA A 34 19.36 -20.90 24.41
CA ALA A 34 19.84 -22.28 24.28
C ALA A 34 21.36 -22.40 24.09
N VAL A 35 22.06 -21.29 23.86
CA VAL A 35 23.50 -21.25 23.56
C VAL A 35 24.21 -20.61 24.72
N THR A 36 25.03 -21.35 25.46
CA THR A 36 25.61 -20.83 26.72
C THR A 36 27.13 -20.76 26.74
N SER A 37 27.80 -21.34 25.74
CA SER A 37 29.26 -21.35 25.65
C SER A 37 29.79 -20.85 24.31
N ILE A 38 31.04 -20.40 24.34
CA ILE A 38 31.81 -20.02 23.15
C ILE A 38 32.11 -21.23 22.24
N ASP A 39 32.24 -22.43 22.82
CA ASP A 39 32.57 -23.65 22.06
C ASP A 39 31.46 -23.97 21.05
N GLU A 40 30.20 -23.71 21.40
CA GLU A 40 29.09 -23.84 20.47
C GLU A 40 29.14 -22.86 19.29
N VAL A 41 29.79 -21.71 19.46
CA VAL A 41 30.04 -20.73 18.39
C VAL A 41 31.14 -21.25 17.48
N TYR A 42 32.24 -21.77 18.04
CA TYR A 42 33.33 -22.38 17.28
C TYR A 42 32.86 -23.61 16.48
N ASP A 43 32.06 -24.48 17.09
CA ASP A 43 31.47 -25.63 16.42
C ASP A 43 30.63 -25.22 15.19
N LEU A 44 29.91 -24.09 15.29
CA LEU A 44 29.16 -23.55 14.15
C LEU A 44 30.11 -22.99 13.08
N THR A 45 31.11 -22.21 13.47
CA THR A 45 32.07 -21.63 12.51
C THR A 45 32.82 -22.72 11.75
N ASP A 46 33.23 -23.80 12.41
CA ASP A 46 33.91 -24.92 11.76
C ASP A 46 32.98 -25.62 10.75
N LYS A 47 31.72 -25.84 11.12
CA LYS A 47 30.71 -26.40 10.19
C LYS A 47 30.49 -25.49 8.99
N LEU A 48 30.40 -24.18 9.19
CA LEU A 48 30.25 -23.20 8.11
C LEU A 48 31.48 -23.17 7.19
N GLN A 49 32.68 -23.21 7.76
CA GLN A 49 33.94 -23.25 7.02
C GLN A 49 34.03 -24.49 6.12
N VAL A 50 33.66 -25.67 6.63
CA VAL A 50 33.63 -26.93 5.87
C VAL A 50 32.57 -26.89 4.77
N HIS A 51 31.41 -26.28 5.01
CA HIS A 51 30.36 -26.16 3.98
C HIS A 51 30.76 -25.18 2.86
N GLN A 52 31.42 -24.08 3.21
CA GLN A 52 31.89 -23.07 2.25
C GLN A 52 33.08 -23.55 1.42
N SER A 53 34.00 -24.34 1.98
CA SER A 53 35.12 -24.92 1.24
C SER A 53 34.67 -25.84 0.11
N ARG A 54 33.53 -26.53 0.28
CA ARG A 54 32.91 -27.37 -0.74
C ARG A 54 32.24 -26.58 -1.87
N LYS A 55 31.99 -25.29 -1.69
CA LYS A 55 31.28 -24.42 -2.64
C LYS A 55 32.16 -23.36 -3.30
N GLU A 56 33.48 -23.45 -3.12
CA GLU A 56 34.46 -22.43 -3.58
C GLU A 56 34.18 -21.00 -3.08
N ASP A 57 33.43 -20.85 -1.97
CA ASP A 57 33.04 -19.56 -1.39
C ASP A 57 33.64 -19.39 0.02
N LEU A 58 34.92 -19.71 0.17
CA LEU A 58 35.66 -19.61 1.43
C LEU A 58 35.61 -18.19 1.98
N ARG A 59 34.97 -17.99 3.12
CA ARG A 59 35.05 -16.74 3.90
C ARG A 59 35.98 -16.95 5.08
N HIS A 60 36.89 -16.00 5.31
CA HIS A 60 37.95 -16.10 6.31
C HIS A 60 37.37 -15.92 7.73
N LEU A 61 36.80 -16.98 8.31
CA LEU A 61 36.17 -16.95 9.63
C LEU A 61 37.14 -16.55 10.76
N ALA A 62 38.45 -16.71 10.57
CA ALA A 62 39.45 -16.21 11.52
C ALA A 62 39.38 -14.68 11.72
N LYS A 63 38.74 -13.91 10.82
CA LYS A 63 38.51 -12.47 10.99
C LYS A 63 37.81 -12.12 12.31
N ILE A 64 36.93 -13.00 12.81
CA ILE A 64 36.14 -12.73 14.04
C ILE A 64 36.78 -13.30 15.31
N GLU A 65 37.92 -13.98 15.21
CA GLU A 65 38.61 -14.61 16.35
C GLU A 65 38.88 -13.60 17.47
N ARG A 66 39.41 -12.43 17.11
CA ARG A 66 39.65 -11.34 18.06
C ARG A 66 38.39 -10.91 18.81
N TYR A 67 37.25 -10.84 18.13
CA TYR A 67 35.99 -10.48 18.78
C TYR A 67 35.58 -11.54 19.82
N LEU A 68 35.65 -12.82 19.43
CA LEU A 68 35.33 -13.94 20.31
C LEU A 68 36.26 -14.01 21.53
N ASP A 69 37.56 -13.77 21.35
CA ASP A 69 38.54 -13.73 22.44
C ASP A 69 38.28 -12.57 23.41
N ARG A 70 37.96 -11.38 22.89
CA ARG A 70 37.58 -10.23 23.73
C ARG A 70 36.32 -10.51 24.54
N LEU A 71 35.30 -11.13 23.93
CA LEU A 71 34.10 -11.55 24.66
C LEU A 71 34.38 -12.66 25.68
N ARG A 72 35.32 -13.57 25.41
CA ARG A 72 35.75 -14.58 26.39
C ARG A 72 36.35 -13.89 27.63
N GLY A 73 37.25 -12.93 27.42
CA GLY A 73 37.80 -12.10 28.49
C GLY A 73 36.70 -11.38 29.28
N TYR A 74 35.73 -10.80 28.57
CA TYR A 74 34.56 -10.13 29.16
C TYR A 74 33.71 -11.06 30.02
N THR A 75 33.39 -12.27 29.54
CA THR A 75 32.63 -13.27 30.32
C THR A 75 33.36 -13.69 31.59
N GLY A 76 34.69 -13.86 31.53
CA GLY A 76 35.48 -14.19 32.71
C GLY A 76 35.40 -13.11 33.80
N VAL A 77 35.31 -11.82 33.42
CA VAL A 77 35.09 -10.74 34.38
C VAL A 77 33.66 -10.79 34.93
N ILE A 78 32.64 -10.91 34.08
CA ILE A 78 31.24 -10.96 34.52
C ILE A 78 30.98 -12.10 35.50
N ASP A 79 31.53 -13.29 35.22
CA ASP A 79 31.31 -14.50 36.01
C ASP A 79 31.76 -14.33 37.48
N THR A 80 32.84 -13.57 37.70
CA THR A 80 33.32 -13.26 39.06
C THR A 80 32.38 -12.37 39.88
N PHE A 81 31.53 -11.56 39.25
CA PHE A 81 30.69 -10.56 39.94
C PHE A 81 29.20 -10.88 39.93
N VAL A 82 28.65 -11.40 38.84
CA VAL A 82 27.20 -11.51 38.69
C VAL A 82 26.64 -12.78 39.34
N GLN A 83 27.50 -13.71 39.78
CA GLN A 83 27.16 -15.11 40.05
C GLN A 83 26.57 -15.76 38.79
N VAL A 84 26.81 -17.06 38.56
CA VAL A 84 26.46 -17.71 37.29
C VAL A 84 24.98 -17.52 36.95
N HIS A 85 24.68 -16.60 36.03
CA HIS A 85 23.37 -16.40 35.42
C HIS A 85 23.49 -16.87 33.97
N PRO A 86 23.11 -18.14 33.68
CA PRO A 86 23.26 -18.73 32.34
C PRO A 86 22.63 -17.88 31.24
N GLU A 87 21.57 -17.14 31.55
CA GLU A 87 20.88 -16.26 30.60
C GLU A 87 21.75 -15.08 30.13
N ILE A 88 22.57 -14.50 31.02
CA ILE A 88 23.48 -13.39 30.66
C ILE A 88 24.60 -13.92 29.76
N MET A 89 25.14 -15.09 30.07
CA MET A 89 26.14 -15.75 29.20
C MET A 89 25.54 -16.07 27.84
N ALA A 90 24.28 -16.52 27.81
CA ALA A 90 23.62 -16.85 26.57
C ALA A 90 23.36 -15.63 25.68
N LEU A 91 23.13 -14.46 26.27
CA LEU A 91 23.01 -13.21 25.52
C LEU A 91 24.33 -12.72 24.90
N ILE A 92 25.47 -13.24 25.33
CA ILE A 92 26.77 -12.95 24.73
C ILE A 92 27.01 -13.90 23.54
N TRP A 93 26.76 -15.20 23.71
CA TRP A 93 27.11 -16.21 22.71
C TRP A 93 26.00 -16.54 21.71
N GLY A 94 24.75 -16.60 22.17
CA GLY A 94 23.60 -16.98 21.35
C GLY A 94 23.34 -16.06 20.17
N PRO A 95 23.33 -14.72 20.32
CA PRO A 95 23.04 -13.84 19.20
C PRO A 95 24.10 -13.90 18.10
N ILE A 96 25.39 -13.93 18.43
CA ILE A 96 26.44 -14.03 17.40
C ILE A 96 26.38 -15.38 16.66
N LYS A 97 26.14 -16.49 17.37
CA LYS A 97 25.91 -17.80 16.74
C LYS A 97 24.74 -17.75 15.77
N LEU A 98 23.63 -17.13 16.19
CA LEU A 98 22.43 -17.04 15.36
C LEU A 98 22.63 -16.09 14.16
N LEU A 99 23.31 -14.96 14.34
CA LEU A 99 23.64 -14.03 13.25
C LEU A 99 24.52 -14.68 12.19
N LEU A 100 25.57 -15.40 12.60
CA LEU A 100 26.43 -16.14 11.67
C LEU A 100 25.63 -17.19 10.91
N HIS A 101 24.73 -17.91 11.58
CA HIS A 101 23.87 -18.88 10.92
C HIS A 101 22.92 -18.22 9.90
N LEU A 102 22.16 -17.20 10.32
CA LEU A 102 21.17 -16.55 9.48
C LEU A 102 21.79 -15.82 8.29
N SER A 103 22.91 -15.12 8.49
CA SER A 103 23.59 -14.35 7.44
C SER A 103 24.36 -15.23 6.46
N SER A 104 24.66 -16.50 6.80
CA SER A 104 25.41 -17.43 5.93
C SER A 104 24.70 -17.80 4.63
N VAL A 105 23.43 -17.41 4.48
CA VAL A 105 22.62 -17.76 3.31
C VAL A 105 23.03 -16.99 2.06
N LEU A 106 23.41 -15.71 2.19
CA LEU A 106 23.94 -14.92 1.07
C LEU A 106 25.40 -14.56 1.31
N LYS A 107 26.17 -14.61 0.22
CA LYS A 107 27.59 -14.30 0.20
C LYS A 107 27.89 -12.89 0.75
N GLN A 108 27.10 -11.89 0.36
CA GLN A 108 27.28 -10.49 0.78
C GLN A 108 26.84 -10.26 2.22
N SER A 109 25.75 -10.90 2.67
CA SER A 109 25.28 -10.76 4.05
C SER A 109 26.22 -11.37 5.06
N PHE A 110 26.83 -12.50 4.73
CA PHE A 110 27.79 -13.14 5.61
C PHE A 110 29.04 -12.27 5.77
N ASP A 111 29.60 -11.77 4.67
CA ASP A 111 30.73 -10.82 4.71
C ASP A 111 30.41 -9.60 5.56
N ALA A 112 29.22 -9.02 5.38
CA ALA A 112 28.84 -7.84 6.13
C ALA A 112 28.82 -8.08 7.65
N ILE A 113 28.35 -9.25 8.10
CA ILE A 113 28.39 -9.63 9.52
C ILE A 113 29.81 -9.92 9.98
N LEU A 114 30.61 -10.66 9.20
CA LEU A 114 31.99 -10.97 9.55
C LEU A 114 32.86 -9.72 9.69
N ASP A 115 32.79 -8.81 8.71
CA ASP A 115 33.57 -7.58 8.71
C ASP A 115 33.12 -6.65 9.85
N THR A 116 31.81 -6.52 10.07
CA THR A 116 31.28 -5.74 11.21
C THR A 116 31.75 -6.30 12.55
N THR A 117 31.70 -7.63 12.72
CA THR A 117 32.11 -8.30 13.96
C THR A 117 33.61 -8.15 14.19
N ALA A 118 34.41 -8.28 13.12
CA ALA A 118 35.86 -8.07 13.16
C ALA A 118 36.20 -6.63 13.57
N ASP A 119 35.54 -5.64 12.99
CA ASP A 119 35.70 -4.22 13.33
C ASP A 119 35.39 -3.96 14.81
N ILE A 120 34.27 -4.48 15.31
CA ILE A 120 33.91 -4.33 16.74
C ILE A 120 34.98 -5.01 17.61
N GLY A 121 35.47 -6.19 17.23
CA GLY A 121 36.54 -6.89 17.95
C GLY A 121 37.85 -6.11 18.06
N GLN A 122 38.12 -5.19 17.12
CA GLN A 122 39.28 -4.29 17.21
C GLN A 122 39.08 -3.19 18.26
N LEU A 123 37.85 -2.73 18.45
CA LEU A 123 37.49 -1.68 19.39
C LEU A 123 37.38 -2.17 20.84
N LEU A 124 37.01 -3.43 21.05
CA LEU A 124 36.84 -4.01 22.38
C LEU A 124 38.17 -4.06 23.18
N PRO A 125 38.17 -3.68 24.47
CA PRO A 125 39.36 -3.66 25.31
C PRO A 125 39.77 -5.04 25.84
N GLU A 126 40.99 -5.13 26.37
CA GLU A 126 41.52 -6.25 27.16
C GLU A 126 40.78 -6.34 28.52
N PHE A 127 39.53 -6.80 28.55
CA PHE A 127 38.67 -6.67 29.76
C PHE A 127 39.28 -7.21 31.05
N GLN A 128 39.95 -8.37 31.00
CA GLN A 128 40.61 -8.95 32.19
C GLN A 128 41.77 -8.09 32.68
N GLU A 129 42.64 -7.62 31.78
CA GLU A 129 43.78 -6.79 32.15
C GLU A 129 43.33 -5.45 32.75
N VAL A 130 42.34 -4.82 32.12
CA VAL A 130 41.82 -3.52 32.55
C VAL A 130 41.13 -3.62 33.91
N THR A 131 40.34 -4.67 34.15
CA THR A 131 39.68 -4.85 35.46
C THR A 131 40.66 -5.18 36.60
N ILE A 132 41.77 -5.87 36.31
CA ILE A 132 42.86 -6.07 37.28
C ILE A 132 43.52 -4.73 37.63
N LEU A 133 43.86 -3.93 36.61
CA LEU A 133 44.50 -2.63 36.77
C LEU A 133 43.67 -1.64 37.60
N PHE A 134 42.34 -1.72 37.48
CA PHE A 134 41.40 -0.85 38.21
C PHE A 134 40.59 -1.59 39.29
N SER A 135 41.14 -2.67 39.85
CA SER A 135 40.46 -3.52 40.84
C SER A 135 39.96 -2.78 42.10
N GLN A 136 40.51 -1.60 42.40
CA GLN A 136 40.05 -0.73 43.50
C GLN A 136 38.87 0.19 43.15
N ASN A 137 38.49 0.28 41.87
CA ASN A 137 37.40 1.14 41.41
C ASN A 137 36.18 0.32 40.99
N ASP A 138 35.21 0.19 41.91
CA ASP A 138 33.92 -0.47 41.67
C ASP A 138 33.10 0.15 40.51
N ARG A 139 33.48 1.32 39.99
CA ARG A 139 32.80 1.98 38.85
C ARG A 139 33.12 1.37 37.51
N VAL A 140 34.21 0.61 37.40
CA VAL A 140 34.54 -0.12 36.17
C VAL A 140 33.41 -1.09 35.78
N TYR A 141 32.69 -1.65 36.76
CA TYR A 141 31.54 -2.53 36.50
C TYR A 141 30.34 -1.81 35.90
N ASP A 142 30.14 -0.52 36.20
CA ASP A 142 29.08 0.28 35.57
C ASP A 142 29.40 0.48 34.06
N VAL A 143 30.68 0.61 33.70
CA VAL A 143 31.13 0.67 32.30
C VAL A 143 31.01 -0.69 31.61
N LEU A 144 31.24 -1.81 32.31
CA LEU A 144 30.97 -3.14 31.76
C LEU A 144 29.50 -3.31 31.38
N VAL A 145 28.56 -2.78 32.18
CA VAL A 145 27.13 -2.79 31.81
C VAL A 145 26.86 -1.98 30.54
N LEU A 146 27.54 -0.85 30.33
CA LEU A 146 27.43 -0.08 29.08
C LEU A 146 27.89 -0.90 27.86
N PHE A 147 29.03 -1.59 27.97
CA PHE A 147 29.48 -2.52 26.92
C PHE A 147 28.49 -3.64 26.65
N PHE A 148 27.87 -4.20 27.69
CA PHE A 148 26.84 -5.20 27.52
C PHE A 148 25.71 -4.65 26.64
N LYS A 149 25.22 -3.44 26.96
CA LYS A 149 24.17 -2.78 26.19
C LYS A 149 24.59 -2.51 24.74
N ASP A 150 25.81 -2.05 24.49
CA ASP A 150 26.30 -1.82 23.13
C ASP A 150 26.37 -3.11 22.31
N ILE A 151 26.88 -4.20 22.90
CA ILE A 151 26.92 -5.52 22.26
C ILE A 151 25.50 -6.00 21.94
N LEU A 152 24.58 -5.84 22.89
CA LEU A 152 23.17 -6.18 22.70
C LEU A 152 22.51 -5.35 21.60
N ASP A 153 22.83 -4.07 21.43
CA ASP A 153 22.28 -3.28 20.33
C ASP A 153 22.77 -3.78 18.97
N PHE A 154 24.07 -4.05 18.84
CA PHE A 154 24.62 -4.63 17.62
C PHE A 154 23.87 -5.92 17.26
N TYR A 155 23.71 -6.80 18.24
CA TYR A 155 22.94 -8.03 18.09
C TYR A 155 21.49 -7.77 17.72
N GLN A 156 20.84 -6.81 18.37
CA GLN A 156 19.44 -6.47 18.12
C GLN A 156 19.23 -5.92 16.70
N ILE A 157 20.13 -5.05 16.22
CA ILE A 157 20.07 -4.50 14.85
C ILE A 157 20.19 -5.63 13.83
N GLY A 158 21.20 -6.50 14.00
CA GLY A 158 21.41 -7.63 13.09
C GLY A 158 20.25 -8.63 13.14
N LEU A 159 19.81 -9.02 14.33
CA LEU A 159 18.79 -10.05 14.49
C LEU A 159 17.46 -9.58 13.93
N ARG A 160 17.01 -8.36 14.27
CA ARG A 160 15.76 -7.81 13.71
C ARG A 160 15.78 -7.76 12.19
N PHE A 161 16.95 -7.53 11.59
CA PHE A 161 17.10 -7.57 10.14
C PHE A 161 17.04 -9.01 9.58
N PHE A 162 17.87 -9.91 10.08
CA PHE A 162 18.01 -11.28 9.55
C PHE A 162 16.86 -12.22 9.92
N THR A 163 16.03 -11.86 10.89
CA THR A 163 14.78 -12.56 11.22
C THR A 163 13.57 -11.97 10.51
N MET A 164 13.73 -10.84 9.79
CA MET A 164 12.64 -10.25 9.02
C MET A 164 12.27 -11.20 7.87
N PRO A 165 10.96 -11.42 7.60
CA PRO A 165 10.55 -12.17 6.43
C PRO A 165 11.19 -11.61 5.17
N ARG A 166 11.67 -12.49 4.28
CA ARG A 166 12.19 -12.12 2.96
C ARG A 166 13.45 -11.25 2.93
N TRP A 167 14.23 -11.20 4.01
CA TRP A 167 15.44 -10.36 4.08
C TRP A 167 16.45 -10.50 2.96
N LYS A 168 16.50 -11.69 2.37
CA LYS A 168 17.38 -11.98 1.24
C LYS A 168 17.11 -11.08 0.05
N TYR A 169 15.85 -10.71 -0.19
CA TYR A 169 15.44 -9.91 -1.34
C TYR A 169 15.79 -8.43 -1.19
N PHE A 170 15.92 -7.95 0.04
CA PHE A 170 16.12 -6.53 0.33
C PHE A 170 17.44 -6.24 1.03
N PHE A 171 18.37 -7.20 1.05
CA PHE A 171 19.68 -7.02 1.65
C PHE A 171 20.37 -5.76 1.12
N GLU A 172 20.53 -5.64 -0.19
CA GLU A 172 21.17 -4.47 -0.81
C GLU A 172 20.43 -3.16 -0.54
N ALA A 173 19.09 -3.19 -0.49
CA ALA A 173 18.27 -1.99 -0.29
C ALA A 173 18.27 -1.49 1.16
N LEU A 174 18.20 -2.40 2.14
CA LEU A 174 17.97 -2.03 3.55
C LEU A 174 19.23 -2.16 4.43
N TRP A 175 20.17 -3.03 4.08
CA TRP A 175 21.38 -3.24 4.88
C TRP A 175 22.26 -1.99 5.03
N PRO A 176 22.45 -1.12 4.01
CA PRO A 176 23.26 0.09 4.17
C PRO A 176 22.84 0.94 5.37
N ARG A 177 21.54 1.09 5.62
CA ARG A 177 21.03 1.84 6.78
C ARG A 177 21.23 1.11 8.10
N LYS A 178 21.08 -0.23 8.10
CA LYS A 178 21.43 -1.03 9.30
C LYS A 178 22.92 -0.92 9.62
N LYS A 179 23.78 -0.83 8.60
CA LYS A 179 25.20 -0.59 8.77
C LYS A 179 25.50 0.80 9.36
N GLU A 180 24.79 1.84 8.96
CA GLU A 180 24.91 3.17 9.59
C GLU A 180 24.52 3.13 11.08
N HIS A 181 23.44 2.42 11.43
CA HIS A 181 23.04 2.23 12.82
C HIS A 181 24.09 1.43 13.62
N ILE A 182 24.68 0.41 13.02
CA ILE A 182 25.80 -0.34 13.62
C ILE A 182 27.04 0.55 13.79
N ASN A 183 27.31 1.47 12.86
CA ASN A 183 28.41 2.41 13.00
C ASN A 183 28.23 3.34 14.21
N LEU A 184 27.00 3.76 14.51
CA LEU A 184 26.70 4.47 15.76
C LEU A 184 27.08 3.62 16.98
N VAL A 185 26.70 2.34 17.00
CA VAL A 185 27.09 1.41 18.08
C VAL A 185 28.61 1.29 18.19
N LYS A 186 29.34 1.20 17.07
CA LYS A 186 30.81 1.17 17.06
C LYS A 186 31.41 2.42 17.72
N THR A 187 30.88 3.61 17.44
CA THR A 187 31.33 4.86 18.09
C THR A 187 31.08 4.84 19.60
N LEU A 188 29.96 4.27 20.05
CA LEU A 188 29.68 4.11 21.49
C LEU A 188 30.66 3.13 22.16
N ILE A 189 30.93 1.99 21.53
CA ILE A 189 31.91 1.00 22.01
C ILE A 189 33.31 1.63 22.15
N GLU A 190 33.75 2.40 21.15
CA GLU A 190 35.03 3.10 21.18
C GLU A 190 35.10 4.11 22.34
N ARG A 191 34.03 4.89 22.54
CA ARG A 191 33.92 5.86 23.63
C ARG A 191 33.95 5.19 25.01
N HIS A 192 33.22 4.10 25.20
CA HIS A 192 33.23 3.33 26.44
C HIS A 192 34.59 2.62 26.68
N ALA A 193 35.30 2.22 25.63
CA ALA A 193 36.66 1.67 25.74
C ALA A 193 37.68 2.71 26.21
N LEU A 194 37.55 3.96 25.75
CA LEU A 194 38.36 5.07 26.24
C LEU A 194 38.02 5.40 27.69
N LEU A 195 36.75 5.39 28.08
CA LEU A 195 36.33 5.62 29.45
C LEU A 195 36.95 4.59 30.41
N MET A 196 37.00 3.31 30.00
CA MET A 196 37.55 2.24 30.82
C MET A 196 39.09 2.31 31.01
N ARG A 197 39.80 2.98 30.09
CA ARG A 197 41.27 3.16 30.19
C ARG A 197 41.68 4.35 31.07
N ASN A 198 40.75 5.24 31.38
CA ASN A 198 40.98 6.45 32.18
C ASN A 198 40.34 6.30 33.57
N GLU A 199 40.57 7.27 34.47
CA GLU A 199 39.86 7.29 35.76
C GLU A 199 38.35 7.43 35.56
N VAL A 200 37.61 6.34 35.83
CA VAL A 200 36.16 6.31 35.72
C VAL A 200 35.52 7.05 36.89
N ARG A 201 34.82 8.16 36.58
CA ARG A 201 34.00 8.91 37.53
C ARG A 201 32.51 8.70 37.28
N LEU A 202 31.72 8.82 38.34
CA LEU A 202 30.25 8.70 38.32
C LEU A 202 29.60 9.67 37.32
N GLU A 203 30.08 10.92 37.31
CA GLU A 203 29.63 11.99 36.40
C GLU A 203 29.76 11.57 34.93
N HIS A 204 30.93 11.04 34.54
CA HIS A 204 31.18 10.55 33.19
C HIS A 204 30.23 9.40 32.80
N ILE A 205 29.94 8.45 33.71
CA ILE A 205 29.05 7.32 33.42
C ILE A 205 27.62 7.78 33.11
N TRP A 206 27.10 8.75 33.87
CA TRP A 206 25.76 9.30 33.63
C TRP A 206 25.70 10.12 32.34
N GLU A 207 26.73 10.93 32.08
CA GLU A 207 26.87 11.67 30.82
C GLU A 207 26.91 10.73 29.61
N GLU A 208 27.63 9.61 29.70
CA GLU A 208 27.64 8.59 28.64
C GLU A 208 26.28 7.93 28.43
N HIS A 209 25.58 7.58 29.51
CA HIS A 209 24.25 6.97 29.42
C HIS A 209 23.23 7.90 28.74
N ASP A 210 23.21 9.18 29.12
CA ASP A 210 22.35 10.19 28.52
C ASP A 210 22.74 10.50 27.08
N ALA A 211 24.04 10.65 26.80
CA ALA A 211 24.55 10.88 25.45
C ALA A 211 24.19 9.73 24.50
N ARG A 212 24.30 8.49 24.96
CA ARG A 212 23.89 7.29 24.21
C ARG A 212 22.41 7.33 23.87
N SER A 213 21.56 7.62 24.84
CA SER A 213 20.10 7.69 24.64
C SER A 213 19.71 8.76 23.63
N ARG A 214 20.33 9.95 23.73
CA ARG A 214 20.15 11.04 22.76
C ARG A 214 20.63 10.67 21.36
N ALA A 215 21.80 10.05 21.25
CA ALA A 215 22.36 9.67 19.95
C ALA A 215 21.46 8.69 19.17
N PHE A 216 20.83 7.73 19.84
CA PHE A 216 19.86 6.82 19.19
C PHE A 216 18.59 7.54 18.73
N GLU A 217 18.05 8.44 19.55
CA GLU A 217 16.84 9.20 19.19
C GLU A 217 17.12 10.16 18.02
N ASP A 218 18.25 10.87 18.05
CA ASP A 218 18.70 11.75 16.98
C ASP A 218 18.91 10.97 15.67
N PHE A 219 19.58 9.80 15.75
CA PHE A 219 19.79 8.94 14.59
C PHE A 219 18.46 8.48 13.98
N LYS A 220 17.51 8.01 14.81
CA LYS A 220 16.20 7.55 14.36
C LYS A 220 15.39 8.67 13.68
N ASN A 221 15.43 9.88 14.25
CA ASN A 221 14.74 11.04 13.69
C ASN A 221 15.38 11.51 12.38
N ALA A 222 16.71 11.51 12.30
CA ALA A 222 17.44 11.82 11.07
C ALA A 222 17.15 10.79 9.96
N GLU A 223 17.19 9.49 10.27
CA GLU A 223 16.90 8.40 9.31
C GLU A 223 15.48 8.53 8.75
N LYS A 224 14.47 8.72 9.63
CA LYS A 224 13.07 8.91 9.23
C LYS A 224 12.91 10.12 8.32
N SER A 225 13.54 11.24 8.68
CA SER A 225 13.45 12.50 7.91
C SER A 225 14.08 12.35 6.54
N HIS A 226 15.27 11.75 6.47
CA HIS A 226 15.99 11.51 5.22
C HIS A 226 15.20 10.59 4.28
N ARG A 227 14.64 9.49 4.79
CA ARG A 227 13.79 8.58 4.02
C ARG A 227 12.59 9.29 3.44
N LEU A 228 11.82 10.00 4.26
CA LEU A 228 10.61 10.67 3.82
C LEU A 228 10.94 11.76 2.78
N GLN A 229 12.03 12.49 2.99
CA GLN A 229 12.50 13.50 2.03
C GLN A 229 12.80 12.86 0.66
N GLN A 230 13.56 11.76 0.63
CA GLN A 230 13.85 11.03 -0.61
C GLN A 230 12.57 10.50 -1.26
N PHE A 231 11.71 9.84 -0.49
CA PHE A 231 10.46 9.27 -0.98
C PHE A 231 9.56 10.33 -1.61
N TYR A 232 9.35 11.46 -0.92
CA TYR A 232 8.50 12.55 -1.44
C TYR A 232 9.16 13.31 -2.59
N ALA A 233 10.49 13.41 -2.63
CA ALA A 233 11.18 13.98 -3.78
C ALA A 233 10.92 13.15 -5.04
N ILE A 234 11.09 11.82 -4.96
CA ILE A 234 10.81 10.92 -6.09
C ILE A 234 9.31 10.96 -6.42
N LYS A 235 8.42 10.91 -5.43
CA LYS A 235 6.97 10.97 -5.65
C LYS A 235 6.54 12.27 -6.34
N ALA A 236 7.09 13.42 -5.95
CA ALA A 236 6.81 14.71 -6.58
C ALA A 236 7.32 14.74 -8.03
N ASP A 237 8.53 14.23 -8.24
CA ASP A 237 9.18 14.18 -9.55
C ASP A 237 8.45 13.26 -10.56
N MET A 238 7.83 12.18 -10.06
CA MET A 238 7.01 11.25 -10.83
C MET A 238 5.56 11.71 -11.01
N SER A 239 5.02 12.43 -10.01
CA SER A 239 3.61 12.84 -9.94
C SER A 239 2.63 11.70 -10.25
N PRO A 240 2.71 10.56 -9.54
CA PRO A 240 1.85 9.41 -9.80
C PRO A 240 0.38 9.77 -9.58
N ARG A 241 -0.49 9.28 -10.48
CA ARG A 241 -1.93 9.52 -10.40
C ARG A 241 -2.52 8.90 -9.13
N THR A 242 -3.35 9.64 -8.41
CA THR A 242 -4.10 9.16 -7.25
C THR A 242 -5.53 8.80 -7.65
N TYR A 243 -6.09 7.82 -6.96
CA TYR A 243 -7.45 7.34 -7.20
C TYR A 243 -8.32 7.40 -5.93
N ASP A 244 -7.77 7.88 -4.82
CA ASP A 244 -8.42 7.98 -3.51
C ASP A 244 -9.68 8.85 -3.54
N ASP A 245 -9.65 9.98 -4.26
CA ASP A 245 -10.82 10.86 -4.42
C ASP A 245 -11.97 10.12 -5.12
N LYS A 246 -11.65 9.31 -6.13
CA LYS A 246 -12.64 8.48 -6.84
C LYS A 246 -13.19 7.38 -5.93
N LEU A 247 -12.34 6.73 -5.14
CA LEU A 247 -12.77 5.72 -4.17
C LEU A 247 -13.72 6.34 -3.12
N ASN A 248 -13.35 7.48 -2.54
CA ASN A 248 -14.20 8.23 -1.61
C ASN A 248 -15.53 8.66 -2.26
N TRP A 249 -15.48 9.11 -3.52
CA TRP A 249 -16.67 9.45 -4.29
C TRP A 249 -17.60 8.25 -4.47
N LEU A 250 -17.06 7.05 -4.71
CA LEU A 250 -17.83 5.81 -4.82
C LEU A 250 -18.47 5.45 -3.48
N HIS A 251 -17.69 5.47 -2.39
CA HIS A 251 -18.17 5.15 -1.05
C HIS A 251 -19.34 6.05 -0.62
N SER A 252 -19.30 7.34 -0.97
CA SER A 252 -20.39 8.27 -0.66
C SER A 252 -21.71 8.01 -1.42
N ARG A 253 -21.69 7.13 -2.42
CA ARG A 253 -22.82 6.84 -3.34
C ARG A 253 -23.27 5.39 -3.34
N VAL A 254 -22.57 4.51 -2.62
CA VAL A 254 -23.00 3.12 -2.45
C VAL A 254 -24.38 3.10 -1.77
N CYS A 255 -25.29 2.33 -2.33
CA CYS A 255 -26.59 2.09 -1.72
C CYS A 255 -26.50 0.87 -0.81
N GLU A 256 -27.02 0.99 0.41
CA GLU A 256 -27.10 -0.14 1.35
C GLU A 256 -27.82 -1.33 0.71
N GLY A 257 -27.29 -2.54 0.91
CA GLY A 257 -27.85 -3.78 0.35
C GLY A 257 -27.44 -4.08 -1.11
N THR A 258 -26.68 -3.21 -1.78
CA THR A 258 -26.20 -3.46 -3.14
C THR A 258 -24.83 -4.14 -3.16
N GLY A 259 -24.58 -4.98 -4.18
CA GLY A 259 -23.27 -5.64 -4.38
C GLY A 259 -22.90 -6.71 -3.35
N THR A 260 -23.78 -6.98 -2.39
CA THR A 260 -23.59 -7.95 -1.29
C THR A 260 -23.34 -9.38 -1.78
N TRP A 261 -23.87 -9.73 -2.95
CA TRP A 261 -23.66 -11.04 -3.56
C TRP A 261 -22.18 -11.32 -3.83
N LEU A 262 -21.37 -10.31 -4.15
CA LEU A 262 -19.95 -10.50 -4.48
C LEU A 262 -19.15 -10.93 -3.25
N PHE A 263 -19.54 -10.46 -2.05
CA PHE A 263 -18.94 -10.88 -0.79
C PHE A 263 -19.22 -12.35 -0.46
N GLN A 264 -20.30 -12.89 -1.01
CA GLN A 264 -20.70 -14.28 -0.81
C GLN A 264 -20.16 -15.22 -1.89
N ASP A 265 -19.61 -14.67 -2.98
CA ASP A 265 -19.07 -15.44 -4.09
C ASP A 265 -17.82 -16.23 -3.66
N ASP A 266 -17.85 -17.54 -3.91
CA ASP A 266 -16.77 -18.43 -3.46
C ASP A 266 -15.45 -18.16 -4.20
N MET A 267 -15.48 -17.71 -5.47
CA MET A 267 -14.24 -17.36 -6.18
C MET A 267 -13.55 -16.15 -5.57
N VAL A 268 -14.33 -15.18 -5.08
CA VAL A 268 -13.80 -13.98 -4.39
C VAL A 268 -13.20 -14.38 -3.04
N LYS A 269 -13.92 -15.21 -2.26
CA LYS A 269 -13.41 -15.71 -0.97
C LYS A 269 -12.11 -16.50 -1.14
N ASP A 270 -12.07 -17.41 -2.11
CA ASP A 270 -10.88 -18.22 -2.42
C ASP A 270 -9.71 -17.33 -2.86
N TRP A 271 -9.98 -16.31 -3.68
CA TRP A 271 -8.98 -15.33 -4.11
C TRP A 271 -8.39 -14.54 -2.94
N LEU A 272 -9.20 -14.15 -1.95
CA LEU A 272 -8.78 -13.43 -0.75
C LEU A 272 -7.96 -14.28 0.24
N ASP A 273 -8.19 -15.60 0.30
CA ASP A 273 -7.52 -16.49 1.26
C ASP A 273 -6.05 -16.83 0.88
N VAL A 274 -5.64 -16.56 -0.35
CA VAL A 274 -4.25 -16.72 -0.85
C VAL A 274 -3.68 -18.15 -0.64
N GLY A 275 -4.56 -19.15 -0.55
CA GLY A 275 -4.19 -20.56 -0.40
C GLY A 275 -3.56 -21.18 -1.64
N GLN A 276 -2.99 -22.39 -1.50
CA GLN A 276 -2.52 -23.18 -2.64
C GLN A 276 -3.71 -23.56 -3.53
N GLY A 277 -3.64 -23.23 -4.82
CA GLY A 277 -4.72 -23.49 -5.79
C GLY A 277 -5.75 -22.37 -5.93
N ALA A 278 -5.71 -21.34 -5.07
CA ALA A 278 -6.54 -20.15 -5.21
C ALA A 278 -6.25 -19.41 -6.52
N PRO A 279 -7.28 -18.83 -7.17
CA PRO A 279 -7.06 -18.06 -8.39
C PRO A 279 -6.16 -16.86 -8.11
N ARG A 280 -5.24 -16.56 -9.03
CA ARG A 280 -4.37 -15.37 -8.93
C ARG A 280 -5.00 -14.14 -9.54
N VAL A 281 -5.77 -14.34 -10.61
CA VAL A 281 -6.41 -13.27 -11.37
C VAL A 281 -7.91 -13.55 -11.41
N LEU A 282 -8.69 -12.61 -10.90
CA LEU A 282 -10.14 -12.55 -11.11
C LEU A 282 -10.45 -11.51 -12.17
N TRP A 283 -11.36 -11.86 -13.07
CA TRP A 283 -11.86 -10.96 -14.09
C TRP A 283 -13.37 -10.76 -13.91
N LEU A 284 -13.76 -9.59 -13.41
CA LEU A 284 -15.14 -9.16 -13.33
C LEU A 284 -15.59 -8.60 -14.68
N GLN A 285 -16.35 -9.41 -15.41
CA GLN A 285 -16.91 -9.05 -16.70
C GLN A 285 -18.38 -8.65 -16.56
N GLY A 286 -18.80 -7.59 -17.26
CA GLY A 286 -20.22 -7.24 -17.31
C GLY A 286 -20.53 -6.15 -18.30
N ILE A 287 -21.83 -6.01 -18.61
CA ILE A 287 -22.33 -4.97 -19.50
C ILE A 287 -22.02 -3.55 -18.98
N PRO A 288 -22.02 -2.54 -19.86
CA PRO A 288 -21.88 -1.17 -19.42
C PRO A 288 -23.02 -0.74 -18.49
N GLY A 289 -22.71 0.10 -17.50
CA GLY A 289 -23.69 0.50 -16.48
C GLY A 289 -24.12 -0.59 -15.49
N ALA A 290 -23.49 -1.77 -15.46
CA ALA A 290 -23.82 -2.85 -14.52
C ALA A 290 -23.31 -2.64 -13.08
N GLY A 291 -22.60 -1.53 -12.79
CA GLY A 291 -22.07 -1.26 -11.44
C GLY A 291 -20.73 -1.92 -11.12
N LYS A 292 -19.97 -2.38 -12.14
CA LYS A 292 -18.63 -2.98 -11.97
C LYS A 292 -17.69 -2.12 -11.11
N THR A 293 -17.64 -0.82 -11.35
CA THR A 293 -16.81 0.13 -10.59
C THR A 293 -17.16 0.18 -9.10
N PHE A 294 -18.45 0.10 -8.76
CA PHE A 294 -18.87 0.03 -7.35
C PHE A 294 -18.47 -1.30 -6.72
N LEU A 295 -18.60 -2.41 -7.46
CA LEU A 295 -18.14 -3.72 -7.01
C LEU A 295 -16.61 -3.76 -6.82
N ALA A 296 -15.85 -3.15 -7.72
CA ALA A 296 -14.39 -3.05 -7.60
C ALA A 296 -13.98 -2.24 -6.35
N ALA A 297 -14.68 -1.15 -6.03
CA ALA A 297 -14.47 -0.43 -4.77
C ALA A 297 -14.75 -1.30 -3.54
N SER A 298 -15.84 -2.08 -3.55
CA SER A 298 -16.09 -3.06 -2.48
C SER A 298 -14.97 -4.12 -2.35
N VAL A 299 -14.37 -4.54 -3.46
CA VAL A 299 -13.22 -5.47 -3.44
C VAL A 299 -11.98 -4.83 -2.82
N VAL A 300 -11.75 -3.53 -3.04
CA VAL A 300 -10.69 -2.78 -2.36
C VAL A 300 -10.90 -2.83 -0.83
N ASP A 301 -12.12 -2.57 -0.36
CA ASP A 301 -12.46 -2.63 1.07
C ASP A 301 -12.27 -4.04 1.67
N MET A 302 -12.62 -5.08 0.89
CA MET A 302 -12.41 -6.47 1.31
C MET A 302 -10.92 -6.85 1.42
N ALA A 303 -10.07 -6.30 0.56
CA ALA A 303 -8.66 -6.64 0.50
C ALA A 303 -7.81 -5.93 1.56
N TYR A 304 -8.18 -4.70 1.94
CA TYR A 304 -7.42 -3.87 2.89
C TYR A 304 -7.05 -4.55 4.23
N PRO A 305 -7.98 -5.25 4.92
CA PRO A 305 -7.66 -5.90 6.19
C PRO A 305 -6.73 -7.11 6.05
N ILE A 306 -6.58 -7.63 4.83
CA ILE A 306 -5.94 -8.92 4.55
C ILE A 306 -4.49 -8.73 4.11
N GLY A 307 -4.18 -7.68 3.36
CA GLY A 307 -2.85 -7.42 2.84
C GLY A 307 -2.69 -6.04 2.23
N HIS A 308 -1.50 -5.78 1.70
CA HIS A 308 -1.22 -4.53 1.02
C HIS A 308 -2.09 -4.40 -0.22
N THR A 309 -2.79 -3.28 -0.36
CA THR A 309 -3.81 -3.12 -1.40
C THR A 309 -3.53 -1.87 -2.21
N ALA A 310 -3.48 -1.99 -3.54
CA ALA A 310 -3.36 -0.85 -4.44
C ALA A 310 -4.39 -0.96 -5.57
N PHE A 311 -4.86 0.17 -6.06
CA PHE A 311 -5.98 0.20 -7.00
C PHE A 311 -5.86 1.28 -8.06
N ALA A 312 -6.52 1.06 -9.19
CA ALA A 312 -6.64 2.04 -10.27
C ALA A 312 -8.06 2.03 -10.82
N PHE A 313 -8.73 3.19 -10.79
CA PHE A 313 -10.05 3.40 -11.39
C PHE A 313 -9.86 4.13 -12.72
N LEU A 314 -9.77 3.36 -13.80
CA LEU A 314 -9.55 3.89 -15.14
C LEU A 314 -10.83 4.54 -15.66
N SER A 315 -10.68 5.57 -16.48
CA SER A 315 -11.80 6.36 -16.99
C SER A 315 -11.57 6.81 -18.42
N HIS A 316 -12.59 6.64 -19.26
CA HIS A 316 -12.56 7.05 -20.65
C HIS A 316 -12.35 8.56 -20.80
N ALA A 317 -12.76 9.36 -19.81
CA ALA A 317 -12.54 10.81 -19.81
C ALA A 317 -11.04 11.18 -19.91
N PHE A 318 -10.16 10.24 -19.58
CA PHE A 318 -8.71 10.40 -19.60
C PHE A 318 -8.01 9.32 -20.45
N SER A 319 -8.72 8.69 -21.39
CA SER A 319 -8.18 7.59 -22.20
C SER A 319 -6.91 8.00 -22.97
N SER A 320 -6.85 9.23 -23.47
CA SER A 320 -5.71 9.77 -24.22
C SER A 320 -4.47 10.08 -23.37
N SER A 321 -4.62 10.22 -22.05
CA SER A 321 -3.52 10.55 -21.13
C SER A 321 -3.16 9.41 -20.17
N THR A 322 -3.93 8.32 -20.18
CA THR A 322 -3.71 7.18 -19.29
C THR A 322 -2.91 6.10 -20.01
N SER A 323 -1.61 6.03 -19.73
CA SER A 323 -0.72 4.96 -20.22
C SER A 323 -0.58 3.82 -19.21
N ALA A 324 -0.16 2.65 -19.67
CA ALA A 324 0.21 1.52 -18.81
C ALA A 324 1.27 1.94 -17.77
N LEU A 325 2.20 2.78 -18.19
CA LEU A 325 3.26 3.30 -17.31
C LEU A 325 2.71 4.12 -16.15
N SER A 326 1.74 5.01 -16.40
CA SER A 326 1.17 5.85 -15.35
C SER A 326 0.34 5.04 -14.34
N VAL A 327 -0.33 3.97 -14.81
CA VAL A 327 -1.03 3.01 -13.94
C VAL A 327 -0.03 2.25 -13.07
N LEU A 328 1.05 1.73 -13.65
CA LEU A 328 2.11 1.03 -12.91
C LEU A 328 2.77 1.93 -11.84
N HIS A 329 3.03 3.19 -12.16
CA HIS A 329 3.54 4.16 -11.19
C HIS A 329 2.54 4.40 -10.06
N SER A 330 1.25 4.56 -10.37
CA SER A 330 0.22 4.73 -9.34
C SER A 330 0.22 3.55 -8.36
N LEU A 331 0.18 2.32 -8.87
CA LEU A 331 0.20 1.11 -8.04
C LEU A 331 1.47 1.01 -7.19
N LEU A 332 2.63 1.28 -7.79
CA LEU A 332 3.92 1.28 -7.12
C LEU A 332 3.97 2.25 -5.92
N PHE A 333 3.56 3.49 -6.13
CA PHE A 333 3.61 4.52 -5.09
C PHE A 333 2.53 4.34 -4.03
N GLN A 334 1.37 3.77 -4.36
CA GLN A 334 0.37 3.37 -3.37
C GLN A 334 0.92 2.29 -2.42
N LEU A 335 1.53 1.23 -2.97
CA LEU A 335 2.14 0.18 -2.15
C LEU A 335 3.30 0.70 -1.30
N ALA A 336 4.22 1.46 -1.90
CA ALA A 336 5.36 2.02 -1.18
C ALA A 336 4.93 2.97 -0.05
N SER A 337 3.79 3.66 -0.19
CA SER A 337 3.27 4.56 0.85
C SER A 337 2.76 3.83 2.10
N GLN A 338 2.50 2.52 2.04
CA GLN A 338 1.88 1.76 3.14
C GLN A 338 2.86 1.28 4.21
N HIS A 339 4.14 1.07 3.87
CA HIS A 339 5.12 0.57 4.82
C HIS A 339 6.51 1.11 4.57
N GLU A 340 7.25 1.29 5.66
CA GLU A 340 8.53 1.98 5.71
C GLU A 340 9.63 1.28 4.91
N ASN A 341 9.71 -0.05 5.01
CA ASN A 341 10.64 -0.87 4.20
C ASN A 341 10.32 -0.80 2.69
N LEU A 342 9.06 -0.58 2.31
CA LEU A 342 8.67 -0.49 0.90
C LEU A 342 9.09 0.86 0.29
N GLN A 343 9.05 1.93 1.08
CA GLN A 343 9.63 3.22 0.71
C GLN A 343 11.13 3.06 0.41
N ASP A 344 11.83 2.32 1.25
CA ASP A 344 13.28 2.13 1.12
C ASP A 344 13.64 1.28 -0.10
N VAL A 345 12.89 0.21 -0.35
CA VAL A 345 13.02 -0.60 -1.57
C VAL A 345 12.78 0.26 -2.81
N LEU A 346 11.75 1.12 -2.80
CA LEU A 346 11.50 2.04 -3.90
C LEU A 346 12.66 3.02 -4.07
N CYS A 347 13.09 3.72 -3.02
CA CYS A 347 14.17 4.70 -3.08
C CYS A 347 15.48 4.10 -3.58
N HIS A 348 15.81 2.86 -3.18
CA HIS A 348 17.00 2.16 -3.64
C HIS A 348 16.89 1.70 -5.10
N SER A 349 15.71 1.24 -5.52
CA SER A 349 15.48 0.72 -6.88
C SER A 349 15.22 1.81 -7.92
N THR A 350 14.96 3.04 -7.47
CA THR A 350 14.65 4.16 -8.35
C THR A 350 15.88 4.54 -9.15
N ASN A 351 15.71 4.61 -10.47
CA ASN A 351 16.68 5.10 -11.43
C ASN A 351 16.00 6.17 -12.30
N GLU A 352 16.76 7.08 -12.90
CA GLU A 352 16.29 8.15 -13.80
C GLU A 352 15.37 7.63 -14.92
N GLN A 353 15.55 6.37 -15.34
CA GLN A 353 14.76 5.73 -16.39
C GLN A 353 13.36 5.27 -15.95
N ILE A 354 13.06 5.22 -14.65
CA ILE A 354 11.76 4.73 -14.14
C ILE A 354 10.57 5.53 -14.69
N LYS A 355 10.81 6.81 -15.03
CA LYS A 355 9.82 7.74 -15.60
C LYS A 355 9.33 7.39 -16.98
N SER A 356 10.21 6.83 -17.81
CA SER A 356 9.97 6.68 -19.25
C SER A 356 10.05 5.23 -19.71
N ASN A 357 10.51 4.31 -18.86
CA ASN A 357 10.71 2.91 -19.20
C ASN A 357 9.79 1.98 -18.40
N VAL A 358 8.83 1.38 -19.11
CA VAL A 358 7.87 0.40 -18.56
C VAL A 358 8.58 -0.80 -17.94
N THR A 359 9.64 -1.31 -18.53
CA THR A 359 10.38 -2.47 -17.98
C THR A 359 11.04 -2.11 -16.65
N VAL A 360 11.59 -0.91 -16.52
CA VAL A 360 12.18 -0.43 -15.25
C VAL A 360 11.09 -0.27 -14.19
N ALA A 361 9.93 0.30 -14.55
CA ALA A 361 8.79 0.42 -13.64
C ALA A 361 8.27 -0.95 -13.17
N VAL A 362 8.16 -1.93 -14.06
CA VAL A 362 7.74 -3.31 -13.74
C VAL A 362 8.73 -3.99 -12.83
N ASN A 363 10.04 -3.87 -13.09
CA ASN A 363 11.08 -4.45 -12.23
C ASN A 363 11.08 -3.80 -10.83
N THR A 364 10.82 -2.50 -10.76
CA THR A 364 10.71 -1.78 -9.49
C THR A 364 9.46 -2.21 -8.72
N LEU A 365 8.32 -2.34 -9.40
CA LEU A 365 7.09 -2.87 -8.82
C LEU A 365 7.30 -4.30 -8.32
N LYS A 366 7.96 -5.16 -9.09
CA LYS A 366 8.33 -6.51 -8.68
C LYS A 366 9.15 -6.50 -7.38
N ALA A 367 10.16 -5.64 -7.26
CA ALA A 367 10.96 -5.54 -6.04
C ALA A 367 10.11 -5.15 -4.81
N VAL A 368 9.14 -4.23 -4.99
CA VAL A 368 8.18 -3.86 -3.95
C VAL A 368 7.23 -5.01 -3.62
N LEU A 369 6.70 -5.72 -4.61
CA LEU A 369 5.82 -6.89 -4.43
C LEU A 369 6.52 -8.03 -3.69
N ASP A 370 7.77 -8.33 -4.06
CA ASP A 370 8.60 -9.33 -3.39
C ASP A 370 8.86 -8.95 -1.92
N CYS A 371 8.88 -7.66 -1.58
CA CYS A 371 9.04 -7.18 -0.21
C CYS A 371 7.72 -7.14 0.59
N ALA A 372 6.61 -6.77 -0.04
CA ALA A 372 5.34 -6.48 0.63
C ALA A 372 4.66 -7.73 1.23
N GLY A 373 4.96 -8.93 0.74
CA GLY A 373 4.20 -10.12 1.16
C GLY A 373 2.92 -10.25 0.35
N ARG A 374 1.78 -10.34 1.05
CA ARG A 374 0.46 -10.49 0.45
C ARG A 374 -0.01 -9.17 -0.14
N VAL A 375 -0.25 -9.15 -1.46
CA VAL A 375 -0.62 -7.93 -2.21
C VAL A 375 -1.86 -8.15 -3.07
N PHE A 376 -2.78 -7.21 -3.04
CA PHE A 376 -3.97 -7.15 -3.88
C PHE A 376 -3.90 -5.93 -4.80
N LEU A 377 -3.98 -6.16 -6.11
CA LEU A 377 -4.08 -5.11 -7.13
C LEU A 377 -5.47 -5.13 -7.75
N ILE A 378 -6.19 -4.02 -7.65
CA ILE A 378 -7.56 -3.88 -8.19
C ILE A 378 -7.53 -2.85 -9.33
N ILE A 379 -7.80 -3.28 -10.55
CA ILE A 379 -7.83 -2.42 -11.74
C ILE A 379 -9.23 -2.44 -12.33
N ASP A 380 -9.94 -1.32 -12.21
CA ASP A 380 -11.29 -1.15 -12.73
C ASP A 380 -11.28 -0.40 -14.06
N GLY A 381 -12.09 -0.86 -15.01
CA GLY A 381 -12.33 -0.17 -16.28
C GLY A 381 -11.19 -0.31 -17.30
N VAL A 382 -10.57 -1.49 -17.43
CA VAL A 382 -9.49 -1.70 -18.41
C VAL A 382 -9.92 -1.45 -19.86
N ASP A 383 -11.20 -1.64 -20.17
CA ASP A 383 -11.78 -1.27 -21.47
C ASP A 383 -11.83 0.24 -21.74
N GLU A 384 -11.63 1.08 -20.72
CA GLU A 384 -11.75 2.53 -20.83
C GLU A 384 -10.47 3.28 -21.23
N ILE A 385 -9.37 2.55 -21.47
CA ILE A 385 -8.12 3.11 -21.98
C ILE A 385 -7.79 2.57 -23.38
N ASP A 386 -6.80 3.19 -24.04
CA ASP A 386 -6.37 2.81 -25.38
C ASP A 386 -6.00 1.31 -25.48
N ALA A 387 -6.35 0.68 -26.62
CA ALA A 387 -6.16 -0.75 -26.85
C ALA A 387 -4.69 -1.19 -26.74
N ILE A 388 -3.75 -0.36 -27.21
CA ILE A 388 -2.31 -0.65 -27.12
C ILE A 388 -1.86 -0.59 -25.66
N GLU A 389 -2.29 0.44 -24.94
CA GLU A 389 -1.92 0.65 -23.53
C GLU A 389 -2.52 -0.43 -22.61
N ARG A 390 -3.79 -0.82 -22.79
CA ARG A 390 -4.38 -1.93 -22.00
C ARG A 390 -3.73 -3.26 -22.29
N GLY A 391 -3.41 -3.56 -23.56
CA GLY A 391 -2.69 -4.80 -23.91
C GLY A 391 -1.32 -4.86 -23.23
N LEU A 392 -0.58 -3.76 -23.27
CA LEU A 392 0.72 -3.64 -22.57
C LEU A 392 0.57 -3.80 -21.06
N LEU A 393 -0.39 -3.10 -20.44
CA LEU A 393 -0.65 -3.17 -18.99
C LEU A 393 -0.98 -4.59 -18.54
N LEU A 394 -1.96 -5.23 -19.20
CA LEU A 394 -2.40 -6.59 -18.88
C LEU A 394 -1.24 -7.59 -19.03
N GLY A 395 -0.47 -7.51 -20.12
CA GLY A 395 0.69 -8.37 -20.32
C GLY A 395 1.73 -8.27 -19.20
N LYS A 396 2.01 -7.06 -18.70
CA LYS A 396 2.95 -6.85 -17.58
C LYS A 396 2.38 -7.31 -16.24
N LEU A 397 1.10 -7.08 -15.99
CA LEU A 397 0.43 -7.53 -14.77
C LEU A 397 0.36 -9.07 -14.69
N LEU A 398 0.03 -9.74 -15.79
CA LEU A 398 0.01 -11.20 -15.85
C LEU A 398 1.41 -11.78 -15.66
N HIS A 399 2.43 -11.20 -16.30
CA HIS A 399 3.83 -11.58 -16.07
C HIS A 399 4.20 -11.52 -14.58
N LEU A 400 3.90 -10.40 -13.91
CA LEU A 400 4.12 -10.26 -12.47
C LEU A 400 3.33 -11.29 -11.65
N SER A 401 2.10 -11.63 -12.04
CA SER A 401 1.31 -12.66 -11.36
C SER A 401 1.94 -14.05 -11.40
N HIS A 402 2.73 -14.35 -12.44
CA HIS A 402 3.48 -15.61 -12.54
C HIS A 402 4.68 -15.62 -11.61
N GLU A 403 5.43 -14.51 -11.56
CA GLU A 403 6.66 -14.39 -10.74
C GLU A 403 6.39 -14.17 -9.25
N CYS A 404 5.34 -13.42 -8.91
CA CYS A 404 4.99 -13.04 -7.53
C CYS A 404 3.76 -13.81 -7.05
N HIS A 405 3.97 -14.97 -6.43
CA HIS A 405 2.88 -15.91 -6.09
C HIS A 405 1.88 -15.42 -5.02
N GLU A 406 2.25 -14.43 -4.21
CA GLU A 406 1.38 -13.81 -3.19
C GLU A 406 0.62 -12.58 -3.71
N MET A 407 0.86 -12.20 -4.97
CA MET A 407 0.10 -11.17 -5.66
C MET A 407 -1.24 -11.74 -6.10
N ARG A 408 -2.28 -10.92 -5.96
CA ARG A 408 -3.64 -11.20 -6.38
C ARG A 408 -4.14 -10.02 -7.20
N ILE A 409 -4.70 -10.29 -8.37
CA ILE A 409 -5.14 -9.28 -9.32
C ILE A 409 -6.65 -9.41 -9.51
N PHE A 410 -7.34 -8.29 -9.39
CA PHE A 410 -8.74 -8.15 -9.76
C PHE A 410 -8.83 -7.17 -10.91
N ILE A 411 -9.41 -7.59 -12.03
CA ILE A 411 -9.61 -6.76 -13.22
C ILE A 411 -11.11 -6.64 -13.46
N SER A 412 -11.60 -5.43 -13.72
CA SER A 412 -12.95 -5.17 -14.17
C SER A 412 -12.94 -4.63 -15.61
N SER A 413 -13.79 -5.18 -16.47
CA SER A 413 -13.98 -4.65 -17.82
C SER A 413 -15.29 -5.07 -18.51
N ARG A 414 -15.55 -4.52 -19.69
CA ARG A 414 -16.46 -5.11 -20.69
C ARG A 414 -15.86 -6.35 -21.36
N CYS A 415 -16.68 -7.07 -22.12
CA CYS A 415 -16.28 -8.19 -22.96
C CYS A 415 -15.74 -7.67 -24.32
N GLU A 416 -14.52 -7.14 -24.31
CA GLU A 416 -13.80 -6.77 -25.54
C GLU A 416 -12.98 -7.97 -26.05
N GLU A 417 -12.85 -8.13 -27.37
CA GLU A 417 -12.18 -9.29 -27.97
C GLU A 417 -10.72 -9.41 -27.53
N ASP A 418 -9.97 -8.31 -27.58
CA ASP A 418 -8.55 -8.25 -27.20
C ASP A 418 -8.31 -8.50 -25.70
N ILE A 419 -9.20 -7.99 -24.83
CA ILE A 419 -9.14 -8.26 -23.39
C ILE A 419 -9.43 -9.74 -23.12
N THR A 420 -10.43 -10.30 -23.83
CA THR A 420 -10.81 -11.71 -23.72
C THR A 420 -9.66 -12.61 -24.14
N GLU A 421 -9.02 -12.32 -25.28
CA GLU A 421 -7.85 -13.08 -25.77
C GLU A 421 -6.73 -13.17 -24.73
N ILE A 422 -6.47 -12.08 -23.99
CA ILE A 422 -5.43 -12.03 -22.98
C ILE A 422 -5.84 -12.74 -21.67
N LEU A 423 -7.08 -12.56 -21.21
CA LEU A 423 -7.50 -12.97 -19.86
C LEU A 423 -8.14 -14.36 -19.78
N ASN A 424 -8.67 -14.91 -20.88
CA ASN A 424 -9.50 -16.12 -20.85
C ASN A 424 -8.78 -17.34 -20.23
N ASP A 425 -7.51 -17.55 -20.58
CA ASP A 425 -6.71 -18.68 -20.05
C ASP A 425 -5.99 -18.35 -18.74
N SER A 426 -5.88 -17.07 -18.39
CA SER A 426 -5.05 -16.59 -17.28
C SER A 426 -5.86 -16.15 -16.05
N SER A 427 -7.18 -16.16 -16.12
CA SER A 427 -8.07 -15.64 -15.06
C SER A 427 -9.28 -16.54 -14.78
N LYS A 428 -9.92 -16.31 -13.63
CA LYS A 428 -11.28 -16.81 -13.38
C LYS A 428 -12.26 -15.68 -13.59
N MET A 429 -13.19 -15.90 -14.52
CA MET A 429 -14.21 -14.93 -14.89
C MET A 429 -15.39 -14.98 -13.92
N ILE A 430 -15.80 -13.81 -13.43
CA ILE A 430 -17.04 -13.58 -12.71
C ILE A 430 -17.91 -12.68 -13.56
N ARG A 431 -19.07 -13.18 -13.98
CA ARG A 431 -20.03 -12.41 -14.78
C ARG A 431 -21.04 -11.71 -13.88
N VAL A 432 -21.15 -10.40 -14.06
CA VAL A 432 -22.08 -9.54 -13.32
C VAL A 432 -23.51 -9.69 -13.84
N ASP A 433 -23.65 -9.93 -15.14
CA ASP A 433 -24.95 -10.04 -15.81
C ASP A 433 -25.78 -11.17 -15.18
N GLY A 434 -27.01 -10.86 -14.74
CA GLY A 434 -27.94 -11.80 -14.12
C GLY A 434 -27.79 -11.98 -12.60
N ARG A 435 -26.77 -11.40 -11.95
CA ARG A 435 -26.58 -11.45 -10.49
C ARG A 435 -26.96 -10.17 -9.75
N ASN A 436 -27.35 -9.15 -10.51
CA ASN A 436 -27.59 -7.80 -10.00
C ASN A 436 -29.06 -7.44 -9.77
N GLU A 437 -30.02 -8.27 -10.15
CA GLU A 437 -31.44 -7.90 -10.09
C GLU A 437 -31.88 -7.48 -8.69
N GLU A 438 -31.50 -8.24 -7.66
CA GLU A 438 -31.77 -7.91 -6.25
C GLU A 438 -31.09 -6.60 -5.83
N SER A 439 -29.86 -6.36 -6.27
CA SER A 439 -29.15 -5.11 -5.98
C SER A 439 -29.77 -3.92 -6.72
N ILE A 440 -30.30 -4.10 -7.93
CA ILE A 440 -31.05 -3.07 -8.65
C ILE A 440 -32.35 -2.78 -7.91
N GLN A 441 -33.06 -3.80 -7.45
CA GLN A 441 -34.29 -3.61 -6.67
C GLN A 441 -34.02 -2.83 -5.38
N ALA A 442 -32.97 -3.19 -4.62
CA ALA A 442 -32.54 -2.45 -3.44
C ALA A 442 -32.21 -0.98 -3.75
N PHE A 443 -31.52 -0.73 -4.88
CA PHE A 443 -31.26 0.63 -5.36
C PHE A 443 -32.54 1.39 -5.70
N VAL A 444 -33.49 0.76 -6.40
CA VAL A 444 -34.80 1.35 -6.74
C VAL A 444 -35.55 1.75 -5.47
N ASP A 445 -35.62 0.85 -4.49
CA ASP A 445 -36.33 1.08 -3.23
C ASP A 445 -35.70 2.23 -2.43
N TYR A 446 -34.36 2.29 -2.39
CA TYR A 446 -33.62 3.38 -1.75
C TYR A 446 -33.89 4.73 -2.43
N GLN A 447 -33.81 4.79 -3.76
CA GLN A 447 -34.07 6.03 -4.51
C GLN A 447 -35.52 6.48 -4.37
N LEU A 448 -36.48 5.56 -4.42
CA LEU A 448 -37.90 5.91 -4.24
C LEU A 448 -38.19 6.46 -2.85
N LYS A 449 -37.56 5.90 -1.81
CA LYS A 449 -37.66 6.44 -0.45
C LYS A 449 -37.21 7.91 -0.42
N HIS A 450 -36.09 8.24 -1.07
CA HIS A 450 -35.58 9.60 -1.16
C HIS A 450 -36.51 10.53 -1.98
N ILE A 451 -36.97 10.08 -3.15
CA ILE A 451 -37.90 10.83 -4.02
C ILE A 451 -39.20 11.14 -3.29
N PHE A 452 -39.79 10.16 -2.60
CA PHE A 452 -41.06 10.33 -1.88
C PHE A 452 -40.94 11.27 -0.70
N GLN A 453 -39.82 11.22 0.02
CA GLN A 453 -39.55 12.13 1.14
C GLN A 453 -39.32 13.58 0.66
N SER A 454 -38.53 13.76 -0.38
CA SER A 454 -38.19 15.08 -0.91
C SER A 454 -39.40 15.78 -1.56
N ARG A 455 -40.24 15.04 -2.28
CA ARG A 455 -41.41 15.59 -2.99
C ARG A 455 -42.72 15.53 -2.21
N ARG A 456 -42.74 14.88 -1.05
CA ARG A 456 -43.91 14.76 -0.16
C ARG A 456 -45.16 14.21 -0.87
N PHE A 457 -45.00 13.21 -1.73
CA PHE A 457 -46.12 12.60 -2.43
C PHE A 457 -47.11 11.95 -1.44
N ALA A 458 -48.41 12.06 -1.73
CA ALA A 458 -49.44 11.38 -0.94
C ALA A 458 -49.32 9.85 -1.05
N PRO A 459 -49.71 9.08 -0.01
CA PRO A 459 -49.57 7.62 0.00
C PRO A 459 -50.14 6.93 -1.25
N GLN A 460 -51.32 7.34 -1.73
CA GLN A 460 -51.92 6.75 -2.92
C GLN A 460 -51.09 6.96 -4.21
N ILE A 461 -50.37 8.08 -4.31
CA ILE A 461 -49.49 8.38 -5.45
C ILE A 461 -48.22 7.53 -5.34
N GLN A 462 -47.67 7.40 -4.13
CA GLN A 462 -46.50 6.54 -3.89
C GLN A 462 -46.79 5.08 -4.28
N ASP A 463 -47.95 4.55 -3.89
CA ASP A 463 -48.38 3.18 -4.24
C ASP A 463 -48.65 3.01 -5.75
N GLY A 464 -49.10 4.07 -6.42
CA GLY A 464 -49.19 4.12 -7.89
C GLY A 464 -47.82 4.00 -8.55
N ILE A 465 -46.88 4.86 -8.15
CA ILE A 465 -45.50 4.88 -8.69
C ILE A 465 -44.79 3.55 -8.43
N LYS A 466 -44.88 3.00 -7.21
CA LYS A 466 -44.30 1.69 -6.87
C LYS A 466 -44.83 0.58 -7.78
N ARG A 467 -46.15 0.55 -8.05
CA ARG A 467 -46.74 -0.46 -8.94
C ARG A 467 -46.24 -0.31 -10.38
N SER A 468 -46.15 0.91 -10.90
CA SER A 468 -45.63 1.15 -12.26
C SER A 468 -44.15 0.79 -12.40
N LEU A 469 -43.37 0.92 -11.33
CA LEU A 469 -41.93 0.60 -11.29
C LEU A 469 -41.60 -0.82 -10.84
N ALA A 470 -42.59 -1.62 -10.42
CA ALA A 470 -42.37 -3.02 -10.06
C ALA A 470 -41.58 -3.85 -11.09
N PRO A 471 -41.77 -3.68 -12.43
CA PRO A 471 -40.97 -4.40 -13.42
C PRO A 471 -39.62 -3.74 -13.74
N LEU A 472 -39.24 -2.63 -13.09
CA LEU A 472 -38.04 -1.86 -13.45
C LEU A 472 -36.76 -2.69 -13.27
N ALA A 473 -36.61 -3.39 -12.15
CA ALA A 473 -35.40 -4.17 -11.85
C ALA A 473 -35.19 -5.31 -12.86
N SER A 474 -36.25 -6.05 -13.20
CA SER A 474 -36.19 -7.12 -14.19
C SER A 474 -36.00 -6.58 -15.61
N LYS A 475 -36.66 -5.46 -15.98
CA LYS A 475 -36.45 -4.79 -17.28
C LYS A 475 -35.04 -4.22 -17.44
N ALA A 476 -34.39 -3.83 -16.36
CA ALA A 476 -33.02 -3.32 -16.40
C ALA A 476 -32.01 -4.36 -16.89
N LYS A 477 -32.34 -5.66 -16.87
CA LYS A 477 -31.48 -6.76 -17.36
C LYS A 477 -30.03 -6.65 -16.82
N GLY A 478 -29.88 -6.28 -15.55
CA GLY A 478 -28.57 -6.12 -14.89
C GLY A 478 -27.92 -4.73 -15.03
N MET A 479 -28.52 -3.80 -15.76
CA MET A 479 -27.98 -2.45 -15.98
C MET A 479 -28.54 -1.43 -14.98
N PHE A 480 -27.75 -1.06 -13.97
CA PHE A 480 -28.11 0.00 -13.01
C PHE A 480 -28.35 1.35 -13.69
N LEU A 481 -27.60 1.65 -14.74
CA LEU A 481 -27.73 2.92 -15.45
C LEU A 481 -29.15 3.13 -16.01
N TYR A 482 -29.76 2.08 -16.58
CA TYR A 482 -31.14 2.14 -17.06
C TYR A 482 -32.11 2.49 -15.92
N ALA A 483 -32.02 1.79 -14.78
CA ALA A 483 -32.85 2.07 -13.62
C ALA A 483 -32.64 3.51 -13.10
N LYS A 484 -31.38 3.96 -13.04
CA LYS A 484 -31.02 5.33 -12.63
C LYS A 484 -31.64 6.38 -13.54
N LEU A 485 -31.60 6.19 -14.87
CA LEU A 485 -32.17 7.14 -15.83
C LEU A 485 -33.69 7.26 -15.67
N VAL A 486 -34.40 6.13 -15.56
CA VAL A 486 -35.86 6.11 -15.35
C VAL A 486 -36.23 6.82 -14.05
N LEU A 487 -35.57 6.49 -12.95
CA LEU A 487 -35.85 7.12 -11.64
C LEU A 487 -35.53 8.62 -11.62
N SER A 488 -34.43 9.02 -12.26
CA SER A 488 -34.06 10.44 -12.35
C SER A 488 -35.05 11.25 -13.21
N GLY A 489 -35.73 10.59 -14.16
CA GLY A 489 -36.82 11.22 -14.92
C GLY A 489 -37.95 11.73 -14.01
N ILE A 490 -38.29 10.97 -12.96
CA ILE A 490 -39.31 11.34 -11.97
C ILE A 490 -38.93 12.63 -11.25
N GLU A 491 -37.64 12.83 -10.96
CA GLU A 491 -37.13 14.04 -10.31
C GLU A 491 -37.16 15.28 -11.22
N LEU A 492 -37.33 15.12 -12.53
CA LEU A 492 -37.35 16.21 -13.53
C LEU A 492 -38.75 16.57 -14.03
N ILE A 493 -39.76 15.78 -13.66
CA ILE A 493 -41.17 16.06 -13.97
C ILE A 493 -41.81 16.73 -12.77
N ASP A 494 -42.40 17.91 -12.92
CA ASP A 494 -43.06 18.59 -11.79
C ASP A 494 -44.51 18.12 -11.59
N ASP A 495 -45.22 17.79 -12.69
CA ASP A 495 -46.62 17.37 -12.66
C ASP A 495 -46.79 15.87 -12.39
N VAL A 496 -47.64 15.52 -11.43
CA VAL A 496 -47.89 14.12 -11.04
C VAL A 496 -48.57 13.34 -12.17
N ALA A 497 -49.45 13.97 -12.94
CA ALA A 497 -50.11 13.28 -14.05
C ALA A 497 -49.09 12.94 -15.16
N GLU A 498 -48.18 13.86 -15.49
CA GLU A 498 -47.06 13.60 -16.40
C GLU A 498 -46.12 12.49 -15.88
N ILE A 499 -45.85 12.41 -14.57
CA ILE A 499 -45.08 11.28 -13.97
C ILE A 499 -45.80 9.96 -14.22
N CYS A 500 -47.10 9.89 -13.92
CA CYS A 500 -47.87 8.66 -14.11
C CYS A 500 -47.95 8.24 -15.58
N GLU A 501 -48.05 9.19 -16.50
CA GLU A 501 -48.03 8.93 -17.94
C GLU A 501 -46.67 8.41 -18.41
N ASP A 502 -45.55 9.04 -18.01
CA ASP A 502 -44.20 8.62 -18.38
C ASP A 502 -43.86 7.21 -17.84
N LEU A 503 -44.34 6.90 -16.63
CA LEU A 503 -44.16 5.59 -16.00
C LEU A 503 -45.17 4.52 -16.46
N SER A 504 -46.21 4.88 -17.21
CA SER A 504 -47.20 3.91 -17.72
C SER A 504 -46.58 2.92 -18.70
N ILE A 505 -45.56 3.38 -19.45
CA ILE A 505 -44.78 2.57 -20.37
C ILE A 505 -43.32 2.85 -20.06
N LEU A 506 -42.62 1.90 -19.43
CA LEU A 506 -41.17 2.01 -19.23
C LEU A 506 -40.40 1.85 -20.56
N PRO A 507 -39.25 2.51 -20.74
CA PRO A 507 -38.43 2.37 -21.96
C PRO A 507 -38.06 0.90 -22.20
N GLU A 508 -37.94 0.45 -23.46
CA GLU A 508 -37.63 -0.96 -23.72
C GLU A 508 -36.17 -1.30 -23.43
N ASP A 509 -35.28 -0.36 -23.69
CA ASP A 509 -33.83 -0.47 -23.51
C ASP A 509 -33.19 0.87 -23.09
N LEU A 510 -31.86 0.90 -23.10
CA LEU A 510 -31.07 2.09 -22.75
C LEU A 510 -31.19 3.22 -23.77
N ASP A 511 -31.30 2.89 -25.06
CA ASP A 511 -31.39 3.85 -26.16
C ASP A 511 -32.72 4.59 -26.12
N ASP A 512 -33.81 3.87 -25.84
CA ASP A 512 -35.11 4.46 -25.55
C ASP A 512 -35.07 5.37 -24.32
N ALA A 513 -34.36 4.96 -23.26
CA ALA A 513 -34.19 5.79 -22.06
C ALA A 513 -33.44 7.09 -22.37
N TYR A 514 -32.38 7.04 -23.18
CA TYR A 514 -31.67 8.23 -23.66
C TYR A 514 -32.54 9.11 -24.55
N SER A 515 -33.26 8.51 -25.49
CA SER A 515 -34.20 9.19 -26.38
C SER A 515 -35.21 10.02 -25.59
N ARG A 516 -35.80 9.44 -24.54
CA ARG A 516 -36.73 10.16 -23.64
C ARG A 516 -36.09 11.37 -22.98
N VAL A 517 -34.86 11.24 -22.47
CA VAL A 517 -34.17 12.37 -21.85
C VAL A 517 -33.89 13.47 -22.89
N LEU A 518 -33.41 13.13 -24.08
CA LEU A 518 -33.14 14.11 -25.14
C LEU A 518 -34.42 14.78 -25.66
N VAL A 519 -35.53 14.04 -25.78
CA VAL A 519 -36.84 14.61 -26.10
C VAL A 519 -37.27 15.62 -25.03
N ARG A 520 -37.05 15.32 -23.75
CA ARG A 520 -37.32 16.24 -22.64
C ARG A 520 -36.48 17.52 -22.75
N ILE A 521 -35.18 17.38 -23.02
CA ILE A 521 -34.27 18.52 -23.23
C ILE A 521 -34.76 19.40 -24.38
N ASN A 522 -35.21 18.80 -25.48
CA ASN A 522 -35.74 19.53 -26.64
C ASN A 522 -37.06 20.27 -26.36
N LYS A 523 -37.82 19.84 -25.35
CA LYS A 523 -39.06 20.49 -24.89
C LYS A 523 -38.82 21.57 -23.83
N LEU A 524 -37.59 21.75 -23.34
CA LEU A 524 -37.29 22.75 -22.30
C LEU A 524 -37.71 24.17 -22.70
N ARG A 525 -38.31 24.88 -21.74
CA ARG A 525 -38.72 26.27 -21.86
C ARG A 525 -38.01 27.10 -20.78
N PRO A 526 -37.56 28.34 -21.10
CA PRO A 526 -37.54 28.99 -22.41
C PRO A 526 -36.54 28.33 -23.38
N SER A 527 -36.60 28.66 -24.67
CA SER A 527 -35.70 28.09 -25.71
C SER A 527 -34.22 28.28 -25.39
N SER A 528 -33.86 29.35 -24.67
CA SER A 528 -32.49 29.57 -24.21
C SER A 528 -31.98 28.48 -23.26
N ALA A 529 -32.84 27.84 -22.46
CA ALA A 529 -32.45 26.71 -21.62
C ALA A 529 -32.09 25.48 -22.46
N ARG A 530 -32.92 25.17 -23.47
CA ARG A 530 -32.67 24.12 -24.46
C ARG A 530 -31.36 24.36 -25.21
N ASP A 531 -31.14 25.58 -25.68
CA ASP A 531 -29.95 25.90 -26.48
C ASP A 531 -28.67 25.81 -25.62
N LYS A 532 -28.73 26.20 -24.34
CA LYS A 532 -27.65 25.96 -23.36
C LYS A 532 -27.39 24.47 -23.16
N ALA A 533 -28.43 23.66 -22.93
CA ALA A 533 -28.28 22.22 -22.75
C ALA A 533 -27.60 21.56 -23.96
N ARG A 534 -28.02 21.89 -25.19
CA ARG A 534 -27.40 21.36 -26.41
C ARG A 534 -25.92 21.73 -26.54
N ARG A 535 -25.55 22.97 -26.20
CA ARG A 535 -24.13 23.41 -26.17
C ARG A 535 -23.32 22.60 -25.16
N ILE A 536 -23.84 22.43 -23.95
CA ILE A 536 -23.18 21.65 -22.89
C ILE A 536 -22.95 20.21 -23.37
N LEU A 537 -23.97 19.54 -23.90
CA LEU A 537 -23.85 18.16 -24.38
C LEU A 537 -22.85 18.04 -25.54
N ALA A 538 -22.86 18.99 -26.48
CA ALA A 538 -21.90 19.02 -27.56
C ALA A 538 -20.46 19.19 -27.04
N TRP A 539 -20.23 20.07 -26.06
CA TRP A 539 -18.91 20.22 -25.46
C TRP A 539 -18.47 18.98 -24.69
N VAL A 540 -19.35 18.37 -23.90
CA VAL A 540 -19.04 17.15 -23.16
C VAL A 540 -18.69 15.99 -24.11
N GLY A 541 -19.38 15.87 -25.23
CA GLY A 541 -19.13 14.79 -26.20
C GLY A 541 -17.97 15.01 -27.15
N CYS A 542 -17.65 16.27 -27.49
CA CYS A 542 -16.70 16.61 -28.54
C CYS A 542 -15.41 17.29 -28.05
N SER A 543 -15.33 17.74 -26.79
CA SER A 543 -14.10 18.33 -26.26
C SER A 543 -12.98 17.28 -26.14
N PRO A 544 -11.74 17.62 -26.51
CA PRO A 544 -10.60 16.70 -26.39
C PRO A 544 -10.19 16.44 -24.94
N THR A 545 -10.54 17.36 -24.03
CA THR A 545 -10.29 17.25 -22.59
C THR A 545 -11.59 17.51 -21.82
N PRO A 546 -11.82 16.82 -20.68
CA PRO A 546 -12.96 17.09 -19.82
C PRO A 546 -13.01 18.55 -19.38
N LEU A 547 -14.21 19.14 -19.34
CA LEU A 547 -14.41 20.53 -18.92
C LEU A 547 -14.91 20.59 -17.48
N THR A 548 -14.38 21.51 -16.69
CA THR A 548 -14.87 21.81 -15.35
C THR A 548 -16.21 22.53 -15.40
N VAL A 549 -16.93 22.50 -14.27
CA VAL A 549 -18.18 23.27 -14.10
C VAL A 549 -17.95 24.77 -14.36
N GLN A 550 -16.79 25.29 -13.96
CA GLN A 550 -16.43 26.70 -14.13
C GLN A 550 -16.15 27.04 -15.60
N GLU A 551 -15.43 26.18 -16.33
CA GLU A 551 -15.18 26.35 -17.77
C GLU A 551 -16.49 26.33 -18.57
N ILE A 552 -17.41 25.42 -18.25
CA ILE A 552 -18.74 25.40 -18.88
C ILE A 552 -19.53 26.67 -18.57
N ALA A 553 -19.55 27.11 -17.30
CA ALA A 553 -20.22 28.34 -16.91
C ALA A 553 -19.69 29.54 -17.71
N GLN A 554 -18.36 29.63 -17.87
CA GLN A 554 -17.72 30.68 -18.63
C GLN A 554 -18.03 30.57 -20.13
N ALA A 555 -17.91 29.36 -20.71
CA ALA A 555 -18.18 29.12 -22.12
C ALA A 555 -19.63 29.48 -22.52
N LEU A 556 -20.61 29.30 -21.61
CA LEU A 556 -22.00 29.68 -21.84
C LEU A 556 -22.22 31.20 -21.95
N THR A 557 -21.30 32.04 -21.43
CA THR A 557 -21.37 33.50 -21.59
C THR A 557 -20.90 33.97 -22.96
N ILE A 558 -20.05 33.18 -23.61
CA ILE A 558 -19.49 33.54 -24.90
C ILE A 558 -20.59 33.46 -25.96
N VAL A 559 -20.82 34.60 -26.60
CA VAL A 559 -21.64 34.74 -27.80
C VAL A 559 -20.70 34.66 -29.01
N PRO A 560 -20.81 33.63 -29.88
CA PRO A 560 -19.97 33.52 -31.06
C PRO A 560 -20.02 34.81 -31.91
N GLY A 561 -18.86 35.38 -32.22
CA GLY A 561 -18.72 36.62 -32.99
C GLY A 561 -18.76 37.92 -32.19
N SER A 562 -18.95 37.87 -30.87
CA SER A 562 -18.78 39.02 -29.98
C SER A 562 -17.35 39.10 -29.45
N PHE A 563 -16.76 40.31 -29.45
CA PHE A 563 -15.44 40.60 -28.86
C PHE A 563 -15.51 41.16 -27.43
N GLU A 564 -16.73 41.38 -26.91
CA GLU A 564 -16.92 41.91 -25.57
C GLU A 564 -16.92 40.78 -24.53
N LEU A 565 -15.80 40.64 -23.81
CA LEU A 565 -15.71 39.81 -22.61
C LEU A 565 -16.34 40.57 -21.43
N GLU A 566 -17.66 40.51 -21.31
CA GLU A 566 -18.29 40.94 -20.06
C GLU A 566 -17.79 40.03 -18.92
N LYS A 567 -17.09 40.60 -17.93
CA LYS A 567 -16.70 39.90 -16.69
C LYS A 567 -17.94 39.60 -15.84
N LYS A 568 -18.81 38.71 -16.30
CA LYS A 568 -19.95 38.21 -15.53
C LYS A 568 -19.46 37.08 -14.63
N VAL A 569 -19.40 37.34 -13.33
CA VAL A 569 -19.28 36.27 -12.31
C VAL A 569 -20.62 35.55 -12.30
N LEU A 570 -20.69 34.36 -12.90
CA LEU A 570 -21.89 33.55 -12.90
C LEU A 570 -21.92 32.60 -11.70
N ALA A 571 -23.11 32.45 -11.13
CA ALA A 571 -23.43 31.27 -10.34
C ALA A 571 -23.35 30.02 -11.24
N SER A 572 -22.89 28.89 -10.69
CA SER A 572 -22.81 27.62 -11.42
C SER A 572 -24.15 27.27 -12.07
N PRO A 573 -24.19 26.94 -13.38
CA PRO A 573 -25.43 26.61 -14.05
C PRO A 573 -26.07 25.37 -13.41
N PRO A 574 -27.40 25.27 -13.32
CA PRO A 574 -28.08 24.09 -12.79
C PRO A 574 -28.02 22.95 -13.80
N LEU A 575 -26.85 22.33 -13.94
CA LEU A 575 -26.52 21.35 -14.98
C LEU A 575 -27.52 20.20 -15.06
N ASN A 576 -27.89 19.61 -13.92
CA ASN A 576 -28.88 18.53 -13.87
C ASN A 576 -30.28 18.96 -14.36
N LYS A 577 -30.69 20.21 -14.12
CA LYS A 577 -31.98 20.73 -14.62
C LYS A 577 -31.95 20.98 -16.14
N LEU A 578 -30.79 21.35 -16.67
CA LEU A 578 -30.62 21.67 -18.08
C LEU A 578 -30.43 20.43 -18.93
N CYS A 579 -29.56 19.52 -18.50
CA CYS A 579 -29.14 18.39 -19.31
C CYS A 579 -29.77 17.07 -18.83
N GLY A 580 -30.45 17.04 -17.69
CA GLY A 580 -31.00 15.81 -17.14
C GLY A 580 -29.93 14.82 -16.67
N PRO A 581 -30.28 13.54 -16.45
CA PRO A 581 -29.40 12.53 -15.85
C PRO A 581 -28.33 11.95 -16.79
N ILE A 582 -28.18 12.50 -18.01
CA ILE A 582 -27.18 12.02 -18.98
C ILE A 582 -25.79 12.60 -18.73
N ILE A 583 -25.67 13.62 -17.88
CA ILE A 583 -24.39 14.15 -17.42
C ILE A 583 -24.25 13.97 -15.90
N GLU A 584 -23.01 13.96 -15.43
CA GLU A 584 -22.67 14.01 -14.02
C GLU A 584 -21.43 14.86 -13.77
N ILE A 585 -21.21 15.21 -12.51
CA ILE A 585 -20.00 15.91 -12.07
C ILE A 585 -19.15 14.90 -11.30
N ALA A 586 -17.97 14.60 -11.85
CA ALA A 586 -16.97 13.74 -11.24
C ALA A 586 -15.63 14.47 -11.20
N ASP A 587 -14.99 14.50 -10.02
CA ASP A 587 -13.68 15.13 -9.81
C ASP A 587 -13.61 16.60 -10.27
N GLY A 588 -14.74 17.32 -10.18
CA GLY A 588 -14.87 18.72 -10.62
C GLY A 588 -15.13 18.91 -12.13
N TYR A 589 -15.08 17.83 -12.91
CA TYR A 589 -15.35 17.81 -14.34
C TYR A 589 -16.78 17.39 -14.65
N VAL A 590 -17.34 17.95 -15.71
CA VAL A 590 -18.62 17.56 -16.26
C VAL A 590 -18.38 16.54 -17.36
N GLN A 591 -18.95 15.37 -17.18
CA GLN A 591 -18.82 14.25 -18.10
C GLN A 591 -20.20 13.61 -18.36
N PHE A 592 -20.31 12.77 -19.38
CA PHE A 592 -21.48 11.92 -19.50
C PHE A 592 -21.56 10.96 -18.31
N VAL A 593 -22.78 10.64 -17.88
CA VAL A 593 -23.04 9.67 -16.81
C VAL A 593 -22.42 8.30 -17.12
N HIS A 594 -22.24 8.01 -18.40
CA HIS A 594 -21.59 6.82 -18.91
C HIS A 594 -21.19 7.01 -20.37
N PHE A 595 -20.13 6.33 -20.84
CA PHE A 595 -19.64 6.44 -22.22
C PHE A 595 -20.68 6.04 -23.28
N THR A 596 -21.63 5.16 -22.95
CA THR A 596 -22.72 4.75 -23.86
C THR A 596 -23.60 5.91 -24.32
N VAL A 597 -23.63 7.04 -23.59
CA VAL A 597 -24.30 8.26 -24.07
C VAL A 597 -23.62 8.78 -25.35
N LYS A 598 -22.29 8.71 -25.40
CA LYS A 598 -21.51 9.12 -26.58
C LYS A 598 -21.73 8.15 -27.73
N GLU A 599 -21.73 6.84 -27.47
CA GLU A 599 -22.04 5.81 -28.49
C GLU A 599 -23.42 6.06 -29.12
N TYR A 600 -24.44 6.36 -28.31
CA TYR A 600 -25.78 6.68 -28.78
C TYR A 600 -25.87 7.98 -29.60
N ALA A 601 -25.05 8.98 -29.25
CA ALA A 601 -25.08 10.30 -29.87
C ALA A 601 -24.16 10.45 -31.10
N SER A 602 -23.31 9.46 -31.35
CA SER A 602 -22.38 9.40 -32.50
C SER A 602 -23.07 8.77 -33.70
#